data_AF-A0A1J4U1E5-F1
#
_entry.id   AF-A0A1J4U1E5-F1
#
_cell.length_a   1.000
_cell.length_b   1.000
_cell.length_c   1.000
_cell.angle_alpha   90.00
_cell.angle_beta   90.00
_cell.angle_gamma   90.00
#
_symmetry.space_group_name_H-M   'P 1'
#
loop_
_entity.id
_entity.type
_entity.pdbx_description
1 polymer ?
#
loop_
_entity_poly.entity_id
_entity_poly.type
_entity_poly.pdbx_seq_one_letter_code
_entity_poly.pdbx_strand_id
1 'polypeptide(L)'
;MTFADKHAVNFGKIDILPDEFLAQLLKRMKHPRGYKEWENIWVLIKGSHQRRRKCIMMECIVPPLKGWEDAGCNIDTGFPASIIAQMIKSGDINKVGSFAPEGVVPEKLFFKELRKKKMRVYENGKIIN
;
A
#
# COMPACT_ATOMS: atom_id res chain seq x y z
N MET A 1 -5.86 4.10 -31.92
CA MET A 1 -6.22 5.21 -31.02
C MET A 1 -7.01 4.64 -29.86
N THR A 2 -6.53 4.84 -28.63
CA THR A 2 -7.18 4.39 -27.40
C THR A 2 -7.32 5.57 -26.45
N PHE A 3 -8.11 5.46 -25.38
CA PHE A 3 -8.18 6.49 -24.35
C PHE A 3 -6.93 6.57 -23.45
N ALA A 4 -5.92 5.74 -23.69
CA ALA A 4 -4.61 5.81 -23.04
C ALA A 4 -3.54 6.42 -23.97
N ASP A 5 -3.93 6.84 -25.17
CA ASP A 5 -3.03 7.45 -26.14
C ASP A 5 -2.63 8.86 -25.68
N LYS A 6 -1.35 9.18 -25.88
CA LYS A 6 -0.73 10.47 -25.47
C LYS A 6 -0.52 11.41 -26.64
N HIS A 7 -0.96 11.01 -27.84
CA HIS A 7 -0.84 11.85 -29.02
C HIS A 7 -2.12 12.65 -29.22
N ALA A 8 -1.95 13.89 -29.67
CA ALA A 8 -3.07 14.78 -29.93
C ALA A 8 -3.94 14.20 -31.05
N VAL A 9 -5.24 14.22 -30.81
CA VAL A 9 -6.27 13.81 -31.75
C VAL A 9 -7.17 14.99 -32.02
N ASN A 10 -7.42 15.27 -33.30
CA ASN A 10 -8.38 16.29 -33.67
C ASN A 10 -9.81 15.75 -33.49
N PHE A 11 -10.59 16.42 -32.65
CA PHE A 11 -12.02 16.15 -32.46
C PHE A 11 -12.83 17.41 -32.78
N GLY A 12 -13.29 17.49 -34.04
CA GLY A 12 -13.99 18.67 -34.55
C GLY A 12 -13.04 19.84 -34.80
N LYS A 13 -13.01 20.83 -33.90
CA LYS A 13 -12.10 22.00 -33.97
C LYS A 13 -11.17 22.09 -32.76
N ILE A 14 -11.09 21.03 -31.96
CA ILE A 14 -10.33 20.98 -30.72
C ILE A 14 -9.38 19.80 -30.80
N ASP A 15 -8.12 20.05 -30.51
CA ASP A 15 -7.15 18.99 -30.32
C ASP A 15 -7.22 18.51 -28.87
N ILE A 16 -7.41 17.21 -28.70
CA ILE A 16 -7.52 16.56 -27.39
C ILE A 16 -6.39 15.56 -27.20
N LEU A 17 -5.89 15.46 -25.97
CA LEU A 17 -5.07 14.33 -25.52
C LEU A 17 -6.00 13.30 -24.89
N PRO A 18 -6.17 12.10 -25.50
CA PRO A 18 -7.14 11.12 -25.02
C PRO A 18 -6.96 10.70 -23.56
N ASP A 19 -5.72 10.55 -23.09
CA ASP A 19 -5.40 10.19 -21.70
C ASP A 19 -5.76 11.29 -20.71
N GLU A 20 -5.45 12.55 -21.02
CA GLU A 20 -5.84 13.70 -20.19
C GLU A 20 -7.35 13.88 -20.15
N PHE A 21 -8.02 13.75 -21.29
CA PHE A 21 -9.47 13.80 -21.38
C PHE A 21 -10.12 12.72 -20.51
N LEU A 22 -9.67 11.46 -20.64
CA LEU A 22 -10.15 10.36 -19.82
C LEU A 22 -9.88 10.61 -18.32
N ALA A 23 -8.68 11.04 -17.95
CA ALA A 23 -8.34 11.33 -16.55
C ALA A 23 -9.27 12.40 -15.95
N GLN A 24 -9.58 13.45 -16.71
CA GLN A 24 -10.51 14.50 -16.26
C GLN A 24 -11.95 14.01 -16.17
N LEU A 25 -12.38 13.15 -17.09
CA LEU A 25 -13.70 12.50 -17.01
C LEU A 25 -13.81 11.64 -15.75
N LEU A 26 -12.83 10.78 -15.49
CA LEU A 26 -12.81 9.88 -14.33
C LEU A 26 -12.77 10.65 -13.00
N LYS A 27 -12.00 11.75 -12.91
CA LYS A 27 -11.98 12.62 -11.72
C LYS A 27 -13.34 13.22 -11.35
N ARG A 28 -14.23 13.38 -12.33
CA ARG A 28 -15.59 13.93 -12.11
C ARG A 28 -16.61 12.83 -11.79
N MET A 29 -16.26 11.57 -12.00
CA MET A 29 -17.15 10.46 -11.65
C MET A 29 -17.16 10.27 -10.14
N LYS A 30 -18.36 10.05 -9.60
CA LYS A 30 -18.52 9.68 -8.19
C LYS A 30 -18.30 8.18 -8.03
N HIS A 31 -17.71 7.78 -6.90
CA HIS A 31 -17.70 6.39 -6.50
C HIS A 31 -19.13 5.83 -6.41
N PRO A 32 -19.35 4.56 -6.78
CA PRO A 32 -20.63 3.90 -6.57
C PRO A 32 -21.05 3.93 -5.10
N ARG A 33 -22.37 3.96 -4.84
CA ARG A 33 -22.89 3.88 -3.46
C ARG A 33 -22.43 2.58 -2.80
N GLY A 34 -21.84 2.69 -1.61
CA GLY A 34 -21.36 1.55 -0.85
C GLY A 34 -20.00 1.00 -1.31
N TYR A 35 -19.27 1.74 -2.16
CA TYR A 35 -17.88 1.42 -2.49
C TYR A 35 -17.02 1.30 -1.23
N LYS A 36 -16.13 0.30 -1.24
CA LYS A 36 -15.18 0.03 -0.17
C LYS A 36 -13.90 -0.55 -0.76
N GLU A 37 -12.78 -0.23 -0.15
CA GLU A 37 -11.45 -0.66 -0.56
C GLU A 37 -10.85 -1.65 0.44
N TRP A 38 -10.40 -2.78 -0.09
CA TRP A 38 -9.48 -3.68 0.59
C TRP A 38 -8.15 -3.62 -0.14
N GLU A 39 -7.06 -3.56 0.60
CA GLU A 39 -5.72 -3.69 0.04
C GLU A 39 -5.10 -5.02 0.46
N ASN A 40 -4.35 -5.63 -0.46
CA ASN A 40 -3.47 -6.75 -0.18
C ASN A 40 -2.10 -6.47 -0.79
N ILE A 41 -1.14 -6.15 0.07
CA ILE A 41 0.27 -6.04 -0.32
C ILE A 41 0.91 -7.40 -0.04
N TRP A 42 1.49 -8.02 -1.06
CA TRP A 42 2.13 -9.32 -0.92
C TRP A 42 3.55 -9.34 -1.50
N VAL A 43 4.35 -10.24 -0.95
CA VAL A 43 5.72 -10.48 -1.38
C VAL A 43 5.99 -11.98 -1.35
N LEU A 44 6.47 -12.52 -2.48
CA LEU A 44 6.93 -13.90 -2.57
C LEU A 44 8.45 -13.96 -2.45
N ILE A 45 8.93 -14.44 -1.31
CA ILE A 45 10.35 -14.54 -1.00
C ILE A 45 10.82 -15.94 -1.40
N LYS A 46 11.79 -16.01 -2.31
CA LYS A 46 12.46 -17.26 -2.70
C LYS A 46 13.91 -17.20 -2.27
N GLY A 47 14.38 -18.26 -1.61
CA GLY A 47 15.76 -18.31 -1.12
C GLY A 47 16.18 -19.71 -0.72
N SER A 48 17.29 -19.80 0.00
CA SER A 48 17.73 -21.05 0.61
C SER A 48 18.04 -20.85 2.09
N HIS A 49 17.77 -21.87 2.89
CA HIS A 49 18.14 -21.91 4.30
C HIS A 49 18.65 -23.31 4.60
N GLN A 50 19.86 -23.41 5.18
CA GLN A 50 20.50 -24.71 5.44
C GLN A 50 20.53 -25.61 4.19
N ARG A 51 20.94 -25.05 3.04
CA ARG A 51 21.01 -25.71 1.72
C ARG A 51 19.69 -26.22 1.15
N ARG A 52 18.55 -25.99 1.81
CA ARG A 52 17.22 -26.32 1.29
C ARG A 52 16.58 -25.08 0.68
N ARG A 53 16.06 -25.21 -0.54
CA ARG A 53 15.24 -24.16 -1.15
C ARG A 53 14.01 -23.92 -0.28
N LYS A 54 13.71 -22.65 -0.02
CA LYS A 54 12.51 -22.21 0.69
C LYS A 54 11.81 -21.15 -0.12
N CYS A 55 10.49 -21.15 -0.01
CA CYS A 55 9.62 -20.13 -0.56
C CYS A 55 8.67 -19.70 0.56
N ILE A 56 8.56 -18.40 0.79
CA ILE A 56 7.69 -17.82 1.81
C ILE A 56 6.81 -16.78 1.12
N MET A 57 5.49 -16.93 1.24
CA MET A 57 4.55 -15.88 0.87
C MET A 57 4.27 -15.02 2.10
N MET A 58 4.49 -13.72 1.97
CA MET A 58 4.10 -12.72 2.97
C MET A 58 2.96 -11.89 2.40
N GLU A 59 1.93 -11.62 3.20
CA GLU A 59 0.80 -10.77 2.81
C GLU A 59 0.47 -9.80 3.94
N CYS A 60 0.02 -8.59 3.60
CA CYS A 60 -0.56 -7.63 4.51
C CYS A 60 -1.93 -7.25 3.98
N ILE A 61 -2.98 -7.73 4.65
CA ILE A 61 -4.36 -7.45 4.28
C ILE A 61 -4.87 -6.29 5.13
N VAL A 62 -5.36 -5.26 4.45
CA VAL A 62 -5.87 -4.03 5.05
C VAL A 62 -7.37 -3.91 4.75
N PRO A 63 -8.23 -4.06 5.76
CA PRO A 63 -9.66 -3.94 5.58
C PRO A 63 -10.09 -2.46 5.57
N PRO A 64 -11.26 -2.14 4.99
CA PRO A 64 -11.89 -0.83 5.13
C PRO A 64 -12.08 -0.51 6.61
N LEU A 65 -11.79 0.73 6.97
CA LEU A 65 -11.99 1.24 8.33
C LEU A 65 -13.19 2.18 8.37
N LYS A 66 -13.83 2.27 9.53
CA LYS A 66 -15.02 3.13 9.69
C LYS A 66 -14.65 4.59 9.44
N GLY A 67 -15.35 5.23 8.51
CA GLY A 67 -15.10 6.60 8.06
C GLY A 67 -13.94 6.76 7.07
N TRP A 68 -13.32 5.66 6.66
CA TRP A 68 -12.18 5.56 5.72
C TRP A 68 -12.40 4.37 4.78
N GLU A 69 -13.66 4.07 4.48
CA GLU A 69 -14.02 2.84 3.77
C GLU A 69 -13.49 2.81 2.33
N ASP A 70 -13.29 3.96 1.71
CA ASP A 70 -12.84 4.18 0.32
C ASP A 70 -11.39 4.68 0.24
N ALA A 71 -10.58 4.38 1.26
CA ALA A 71 -9.23 4.93 1.41
C ALA A 71 -8.20 3.86 1.80
N GLY A 72 -8.29 2.67 1.21
CA GLY A 72 -7.44 1.51 1.53
C GLY A 72 -5.95 1.83 1.38
N CYS A 73 -5.58 2.40 0.24
CA CYS A 73 -4.21 2.85 -0.07
C CYS A 73 -3.71 3.98 0.86
N ASN A 74 -4.61 4.83 1.38
CA ASN A 74 -4.21 5.84 2.36
C ASN A 74 -3.96 5.22 3.74
N ILE A 75 -4.72 4.19 4.11
CA ILE A 75 -4.58 3.49 5.39
C ILE A 75 -3.24 2.74 5.42
N ASP A 76 -2.96 1.94 4.39
CA ASP A 76 -1.77 1.09 4.33
C ASP A 76 -0.47 1.87 4.14
N THR A 77 -0.54 3.11 3.63
CA THR A 77 0.59 4.04 3.53
C THR A 77 0.75 4.87 4.81
N GLY A 78 -0.35 5.45 5.30
CA GLY A 78 -0.32 6.43 6.39
C GLY A 78 -0.06 5.83 7.76
N PHE A 79 -0.59 4.64 8.05
CA PHE A 79 -0.39 4.00 9.35
C PHE A 79 1.05 3.53 9.58
N PRO A 80 1.74 2.84 8.65
CA PRO A 80 3.16 2.56 8.78
C PRO A 80 4.00 3.81 9.05
N ALA A 81 3.78 4.89 8.31
CA ALA A 81 4.50 6.15 8.51
C ALA A 81 4.26 6.72 9.92
N SER A 82 3.01 6.75 10.38
CA SER A 82 2.64 7.22 11.73
C SER A 82 3.23 6.35 12.84
N ILE A 83 3.25 5.02 12.67
CA ILE A 83 3.83 4.08 13.64
C ILE A 83 5.34 4.30 13.74
N ILE A 84 6.05 4.36 12.61
CA ILE A 84 7.50 4.59 12.58
C ILE A 84 7.86 5.93 13.22
N ALA A 85 7.09 6.99 12.94
CA ALA A 85 7.29 8.30 13.58
C ALA A 85 7.13 8.24 15.11
N GLN A 86 6.15 7.48 15.61
CA GLN A 86 5.98 7.26 17.05
C GLN A 86 7.12 6.43 17.65
N MET A 87 7.60 5.42 16.94
CA MET A 87 8.75 4.61 17.37
C MET A 87 10.02 5.46 17.49
N ILE A 88 10.29 6.34 16.52
CA ILE A 88 11.38 7.32 16.59
C ILE A 88 11.21 8.21 17.82
N LYS A 89 10.00 8.77 18.03
CA LYS A 89 9.71 9.65 19.18
C LYS A 89 9.90 8.95 20.53
N SER A 90 9.53 7.68 20.63
CA SER A 90 9.62 6.89 21.86
C SER A 90 11.02 6.34 22.16
N GLY A 91 11.93 6.40 21.19
CA GLY A 91 13.29 5.85 21.31
C GLY A 91 13.43 4.38 20.92
N ASP A 92 12.34 3.70 20.51
CA ASP A 92 12.36 2.35 19.94
C ASP A 92 13.23 2.28 18.67
N ILE A 93 13.29 3.39 17.91
CA ILE A 93 14.24 3.60 16.82
C ILE A 93 15.12 4.79 17.20
N ASN A 94 16.42 4.53 17.43
CA ASN A 94 17.37 5.55 17.91
C ASN A 94 18.60 5.75 17.00
N LYS A 95 18.69 5.02 15.89
CA LYS A 95 19.78 5.16 14.92
C LYS A 95 19.66 6.50 14.15
N VAL A 96 20.76 7.22 14.06
CA VAL A 96 20.87 8.49 13.31
C VAL A 96 21.40 8.21 11.90
N GLY A 97 20.70 8.71 10.88
CA GLY A 97 21.09 8.56 9.48
C GLY A 97 19.89 8.31 8.56
N SER A 98 20.18 8.06 7.28
CA SER A 98 19.18 7.67 6.30
C SER A 98 19.20 6.15 6.14
N PHE A 99 18.13 5.49 6.58
CA PHE A 99 18.03 4.04 6.55
C PHE A 99 16.73 3.59 5.89
N ALA A 100 16.80 2.44 5.20
CA ALA A 100 15.62 1.68 4.86
C ALA A 100 15.03 1.01 6.11
N PRO A 101 13.70 0.77 6.16
CA PRO A 101 13.03 0.22 7.34
C PRO A 101 13.64 -1.08 7.87
N GLU A 102 14.04 -2.00 7.00
CA GLU A 102 14.60 -3.31 7.35
C GLU A 102 15.92 -3.23 8.14
N GLY A 103 16.60 -2.09 8.14
CA GLY A 103 17.85 -1.89 8.88
C GLY A 103 17.66 -1.35 10.31
N VAL A 104 16.49 -0.77 10.61
CA VAL A 104 16.31 0.04 11.83
C VAL A 104 14.96 -0.12 12.53
N VAL A 105 13.91 -0.53 11.84
CA VAL A 105 12.57 -0.69 12.42
C VAL A 105 12.49 -2.04 13.14
N PRO A 106 12.17 -2.08 14.45
CA PRO A 106 12.01 -3.33 15.18
C PRO A 106 10.75 -4.08 14.71
N GLU A 107 10.92 -5.16 13.95
CA GLU A 107 9.87 -5.80 13.17
C GLU A 107 8.72 -6.33 14.04
N LYS A 108 9.05 -6.93 15.20
CA LYS A 108 8.05 -7.47 16.13
C LYS A 108 7.17 -6.37 16.73
N LEU A 109 7.76 -5.24 17.11
CA LEU A 109 7.01 -4.11 17.65
C LEU A 109 6.16 -3.48 16.54
N PHE A 110 6.73 -3.34 15.35
CA PHE A 110 6.05 -2.73 14.21
C PHE A 110 4.82 -3.54 13.80
N PHE A 111 4.97 -4.87 13.67
CA PHE A 111 3.85 -5.77 13.35
C PHE A 111 2.77 -5.77 14.44
N LYS A 112 3.16 -5.66 15.72
CA LYS A 112 2.21 -5.52 16.83
C LYS A 112 1.40 -4.22 16.71
N GLU A 113 2.01 -3.11 16.31
CA GLU A 113 1.28 -1.85 16.08
C GLU A 113 0.35 -1.93 14.86
N LEU A 114 0.78 -2.57 13.76
CA LEU A 114 -0.08 -2.85 12.61
C LEU A 114 -1.34 -3.63 13.01
N ARG A 115 -1.20 -4.62 13.89
CA ARG A 115 -2.33 -5.41 14.40
C ARG A 115 -3.38 -4.55 15.08
N LYS A 116 -2.96 -3.58 15.90
CA LYS A 116 -3.87 -2.64 16.57
C LYS A 116 -4.64 -1.77 15.58
N LYS A 117 -4.08 -1.55 14.39
CA LYS A 117 -4.71 -0.82 13.28
C LYS A 117 -5.52 -1.71 12.34
N LYS A 118 -5.77 -2.97 12.73
CA LYS A 118 -6.49 -3.99 11.96
C LYS A 118 -5.79 -4.42 10.66
N MET A 119 -4.53 -4.06 10.48
CA MET A 119 -3.69 -4.55 9.38
C MET A 119 -3.11 -5.91 9.78
N ARG A 120 -3.43 -6.95 9.02
CA ARG A 120 -3.06 -8.33 9.35
C ARG A 120 -1.93 -8.80 8.44
N VAL A 121 -0.83 -9.21 9.04
CA VAL A 121 0.32 -9.77 8.33
C VAL A 121 0.24 -11.28 8.38
N TYR A 122 0.38 -11.92 7.22
CA TYR A 122 0.36 -13.35 7.04
C TYR A 122 1.71 -13.85 6.53
N GLU A 123 2.12 -15.01 7.03
CA GLU A 123 3.19 -15.83 6.47
C GLU A 123 2.58 -17.17 6.04
N ASN A 124 2.65 -17.49 4.75
CA ASN A 124 2.12 -18.73 4.17
C ASN A 124 0.66 -19.00 4.61
N GLY A 125 -0.18 -17.96 4.59
CA GLY A 125 -1.60 -18.02 5.00
C GLY A 125 -1.85 -18.01 6.51
N LYS A 126 -0.82 -17.95 7.36
CA LYS A 126 -0.97 -17.87 8.82
C LYS A 126 -0.71 -16.46 9.30
N ILE A 127 -1.61 -15.91 10.11
CA ILE A 127 -1.42 -14.61 10.77
C ILE A 127 -0.20 -14.68 11.69
N ILE A 128 0.69 -13.70 11.60
CA ILE A 128 1.91 -13.60 12.42
C ILE A 128 1.95 -12.39 13.36
N ASN A 129 0.94 -11.51 13.30
CA ASN A 129 0.86 -10.28 14.11
C ASN A 129 -0.44 -10.12 14.92
#